data_AF-A0A1Y3G2Z7-F1
#
_entry.id   AF-A0A1Y3G2Z7-F1
#
_cell.length_a   1.000
_cell.length_b   1.000
_cell.length_c   1.000
_cell.angle_alpha   90.00
_cell.angle_beta   90.00
_cell.angle_gamma   90.00
#
_symmetry.space_group_name_H-M   'P 1'
#
loop_
_entity.id
_entity.type
_entity.pdbx_description
1 polymer ?
#
loop_
_entity_poly.entity_id
_entity_poly.type
_entity_poly.pdbx_seq_one_letter_code
_entity_poly.pdbx_strand_id
1 'polypeptide(L)'
;MPTRDQVFQNILREIKPLQIKLKKAKETIDLAHQEREAAYASLLGGLTGRRHKADEAFEKALLSLAEILRYLIETLLCLFGLRETPPQPLTLPVPTARERDLENYYDQKRQYVSALLSKERTLALLRTLYQKSMVQRKEEQSKTETAYRPTFEAAQNRLGHLRQLPGLHKDLDKVTRKAFFHAQHTGQLEQALMILQADHSKTAELQNEFFKPETEATTRQKPAPNPQTNRLPSVTPSPF
;
A
#
# COMPACT_ATOMS: atom_id res chain seq x y z
N MET A 1 15.76 -20.62 -48.86
CA MET A 1 15.56 -20.17 -47.46
C MET A 1 16.69 -19.22 -47.12
N PRO A 2 16.42 -18.01 -46.61
CA PRO A 2 17.47 -17.09 -46.21
C PRO A 2 18.33 -17.73 -45.12
N THR A 3 19.65 -17.56 -45.20
CA THR A 3 20.59 -18.06 -44.19
C THR A 3 20.39 -17.26 -42.90
N ARG A 4 20.67 -17.87 -41.74
CA ARG A 4 20.59 -17.22 -40.41
C ARG A 4 21.28 -15.84 -40.40
N ASP A 5 22.44 -15.73 -41.03
CA ASP A 5 23.20 -14.48 -41.12
C ASP A 5 22.50 -13.42 -41.99
N GLN A 6 21.81 -13.82 -43.06
CA GLN A 6 21.03 -12.90 -43.90
C GLN A 6 19.84 -12.32 -43.12
N VAL A 7 19.20 -13.12 -42.28
CA VAL A 7 18.10 -12.65 -41.41
C VAL A 7 18.62 -11.61 -40.41
N PHE A 8 19.75 -11.87 -39.75
CA PHE A 8 20.33 -10.89 -38.82
C PHE A 8 20.81 -9.61 -39.51
N GLN A 9 21.40 -9.69 -40.69
CA GLN A 9 21.82 -8.50 -41.45
C GLN A 9 20.62 -7.64 -41.87
N ASN A 10 19.50 -8.27 -42.24
CA ASN A 10 18.27 -7.56 -42.54
C ASN A 10 17.71 -6.86 -41.30
N ILE A 11 17.67 -7.55 -40.15
CA ILE A 11 17.24 -6.96 -38.87
C ILE A 11 18.13 -5.77 -38.47
N LEU A 12 19.46 -5.90 -38.60
CA LEU A 12 20.39 -4.81 -38.32
C LEU A 12 20.18 -3.61 -39.25
N ARG A 13 19.87 -3.85 -40.52
CA ARG A 13 19.54 -2.81 -41.48
C ARG A 13 18.26 -2.06 -41.10
N GLU A 14 17.21 -2.78 -40.69
CA GLU A 14 15.94 -2.20 -40.24
C GLU A 14 16.08 -1.38 -38.95
N ILE A 15 16.97 -1.79 -38.04
CA ILE A 15 17.16 -1.15 -36.72
C ILE A 15 18.15 0.03 -36.75
N LYS A 16 19.03 0.10 -37.75
CA LYS A 16 20.00 1.20 -37.92
C LYS A 16 19.40 2.62 -37.75
N PRO A 17 18.26 2.99 -38.35
CA PRO A 17 17.65 4.31 -38.10
C PRO A 17 17.25 4.52 -36.64
N LEU A 18 16.82 3.47 -35.93
CA LEU A 18 16.46 3.54 -34.52
C LEU A 18 17.71 3.69 -33.63
N GLN A 19 18.83 3.05 -33.97
CA GLN A 19 20.09 3.26 -33.27
C GLN A 19 20.56 4.71 -33.35
N ILE A 20 20.41 5.36 -34.50
CA ILE A 20 20.74 6.78 -34.67
C ILE A 20 19.83 7.63 -33.78
N LYS A 21 18.53 7.36 -33.76
CA LYS A 21 17.57 8.06 -32.88
C LYS A 21 17.90 7.83 -31.39
N LEU A 22 18.28 6.62 -31.01
CA LEU A 22 18.66 6.26 -29.64
C LEU A 22 19.92 7.00 -29.20
N LYS A 23 20.94 7.07 -30.07
CA LYS A 23 22.17 7.82 -29.80
C LYS A 23 21.87 9.30 -29.57
N LYS A 24 21.05 9.91 -30.44
CA LYS A 24 20.62 11.30 -30.28
C LYS A 24 19.81 11.50 -28.99
N ALA A 25 18.89 10.59 -28.67
CA ALA A 25 18.10 10.66 -27.44
C ALA A 25 18.99 10.60 -26.19
N LYS A 26 20.03 9.74 -26.21
CA LYS A 26 21.03 9.69 -25.15
C LYS A 26 21.77 11.02 -25.02
N GLU A 27 22.29 11.56 -26.12
CA GLU A 27 22.97 12.87 -26.12
C GLU A 27 22.07 13.98 -25.56
N THR A 28 20.77 13.98 -25.92
CA THR A 28 19.82 14.96 -25.37
C THR A 28 19.56 14.79 -23.87
N ILE A 29 19.55 13.55 -23.36
CA ILE A 29 19.39 13.29 -21.93
C ILE A 29 20.65 13.73 -21.18
N ASP A 30 21.84 13.41 -21.69
CA ASP A 30 23.10 13.79 -21.07
C ASP A 30 23.20 15.32 -20.95
N LEU A 31 22.82 16.05 -22.00
CA LEU A 31 22.76 17.52 -21.98
C LEU A 31 21.70 18.04 -21.00
N ALA A 32 20.47 17.52 -21.05
CA ALA A 32 19.40 17.96 -20.14
C ALA A 32 19.75 17.67 -18.67
N HIS A 33 20.43 16.56 -18.39
CA HIS A 33 20.93 16.23 -17.07
C HIS A 33 21.97 17.25 -16.60
N GLN A 34 22.95 17.59 -17.44
CA GLN A 34 23.96 18.60 -17.11
C GLN A 34 23.33 19.97 -16.85
N GLU A 35 22.35 20.38 -17.67
CA GLU A 35 21.62 21.63 -17.47
C GLU A 35 20.82 21.65 -16.17
N ARG A 36 20.21 20.52 -15.81
CA ARG A 36 19.51 20.34 -14.55
C ARG A 36 20.45 20.48 -13.37
N GLU A 37 21.56 19.74 -13.35
CA GLU A 37 22.59 19.85 -12.31
C GLU A 37 23.07 21.32 -12.14
N ALA A 38 23.35 22.00 -13.25
CA ALA A 38 23.75 23.41 -13.22
C ALA A 38 22.65 24.34 -12.67
N ALA A 39 21.38 24.08 -12.99
CA ALA A 39 20.24 24.86 -12.48
C ALA A 39 20.02 24.65 -10.97
N TYR A 40 20.30 23.45 -10.46
CA TYR A 40 20.21 23.13 -9.04
C TYR A 40 21.40 23.69 -8.24
N ALA A 41 22.61 23.67 -8.82
CA ALA A 41 23.81 24.29 -8.24
C ALA A 41 23.73 25.82 -8.13
N SER A 42 22.87 26.48 -8.92
CA SER A 42 22.70 27.93 -8.86
C SER A 42 21.86 28.37 -7.65
N LEU A 43 22.38 29.32 -6.87
CA LEU A 43 21.72 29.95 -5.72
C LEU A 43 20.38 30.62 -6.06
N LEU A 44 20.23 31.17 -7.27
CA LEU A 44 19.01 31.83 -7.76
C LEU A 44 18.20 30.95 -8.72
N GLY A 45 18.59 29.68 -8.90
CA GLY A 45 17.97 28.76 -9.86
C GLY A 45 16.49 28.47 -9.58
N GLY A 46 16.08 28.51 -8.30
CA GLY A 46 14.69 28.35 -7.89
C GLY A 46 13.84 29.60 -8.14
N LEU A 47 14.39 30.79 -7.87
CA LEU A 47 13.70 32.08 -8.04
C LEU A 47 13.47 32.45 -9.51
N THR A 48 14.38 32.04 -10.39
CA THR A 48 14.32 32.35 -11.83
C THR A 48 13.45 31.36 -12.63
N GLY A 49 12.87 30.35 -11.99
CA GLY A 49 12.14 29.27 -12.65
C GLY A 49 13.03 28.37 -13.53
N ARG A 50 14.35 28.55 -13.47
CA ARG A 50 15.33 27.81 -14.27
C ARG A 50 15.37 26.33 -13.89
N ARG A 51 15.21 26.00 -12.61
CA ARG A 51 15.07 24.62 -12.12
C ARG A 51 13.88 23.91 -12.75
N HIS A 52 12.70 24.53 -12.70
CA HIS A 52 11.49 23.95 -13.30
C HIS A 52 11.65 23.73 -14.82
N LYS A 53 12.24 24.69 -15.55
CA LYS A 53 12.47 24.52 -16.99
C LYS A 53 13.45 23.37 -17.28
N ALA A 54 14.49 23.22 -16.47
CA ALA A 54 15.45 22.14 -16.61
C ALA A 54 14.83 20.77 -16.25
N ASP A 55 14.01 20.70 -15.21
CA ASP A 55 13.25 19.49 -14.86
C ASP A 55 12.30 19.08 -16.00
N GLU A 56 11.58 20.04 -16.59
CA GLU A 56 10.67 19.79 -17.71
C GLU A 56 11.42 19.33 -18.98
N ALA A 57 12.58 19.95 -19.28
CA ALA A 57 13.42 19.52 -20.41
C ALA A 57 13.98 18.10 -20.20
N PHE A 58 14.38 17.78 -18.97
CA PHE A 58 14.86 16.44 -18.61
C PHE A 58 13.73 15.39 -18.69
N GLU A 59 12.52 15.70 -18.21
CA GLU A 59 11.34 14.85 -18.36
C GLU A 59 11.04 14.57 -19.84
N LYS A 60 11.01 15.61 -20.68
CA LYS A 60 10.78 15.48 -22.14
C LYS A 60 11.82 14.58 -22.82
N ALA A 61 13.09 14.71 -22.43
CA ALA A 61 14.17 13.88 -22.97
C ALA A 61 14.00 12.40 -22.57
N LEU A 62 13.65 12.12 -21.31
CA LEU A 62 13.38 10.76 -20.81
C LEU A 62 12.15 10.13 -21.50
N LEU A 63 11.06 10.88 -21.64
CA LEU A 63 9.85 10.39 -22.32
C LEU A 63 10.13 10.07 -23.79
N SER A 64 10.92 10.90 -24.47
CA SER A 64 11.34 10.65 -25.85
C SER A 64 12.19 9.39 -25.97
N LEU A 65 13.12 9.15 -25.04
CA LEU A 65 13.90 7.91 -24.99
C LEU A 65 12.99 6.70 -24.75
N ALA A 66 12.07 6.79 -23.79
CA ALA A 66 11.15 5.71 -23.45
C ALA A 66 10.29 5.30 -24.67
N GLU A 67 9.79 6.28 -25.44
CA GLU A 67 9.01 6.02 -26.65
C GLU A 67 9.85 5.38 -27.78
N ILE A 68 11.11 5.81 -27.94
CA ILE A 68 12.05 5.20 -28.88
C ILE A 68 12.36 3.75 -28.47
N LEU A 69 12.58 3.50 -27.19
CA LEU A 69 12.83 2.15 -26.67
C LEU A 69 11.62 1.25 -26.82
N ARG A 70 10.41 1.75 -26.51
CA ARG A 70 9.14 1.04 -26.76
C ARG A 70 9.06 0.59 -28.21
N TYR A 71 9.19 1.53 -29.14
CA TYR A 71 9.13 1.23 -30.57
C TYR A 71 10.20 0.22 -31.02
N LEU A 72 11.43 0.35 -30.52
CA LEU A 72 12.52 -0.57 -30.84
C LEU A 72 12.24 -1.99 -30.37
N ILE A 73 11.79 -2.15 -29.11
CA ILE A 73 11.43 -3.45 -28.54
C ILE A 73 10.28 -4.06 -29.32
N GLU A 74 9.23 -3.29 -29.60
CA GLU A 74 8.08 -3.76 -30.37
C GLU A 74 8.45 -4.16 -31.80
N THR A 75 9.36 -3.41 -32.45
CA THR A 75 9.89 -3.74 -33.77
C THR A 75 10.65 -5.06 -33.73
N LEU A 76 11.53 -5.25 -32.75
CA LEU A 76 12.26 -6.50 -32.56
C LEU A 76 11.32 -7.68 -32.35
N LEU A 77 10.32 -7.54 -31.48
CA LEU A 77 9.32 -8.58 -31.23
C LEU A 77 8.54 -8.95 -32.51
N CYS A 78 8.17 -7.94 -33.32
CA CYS A 78 7.51 -8.16 -34.60
C CYS A 78 8.44 -8.89 -35.60
N LEU A 79 9.70 -8.48 -35.72
CA LEU A 79 10.68 -9.10 -36.62
C LEU A 79 11.00 -10.56 -36.25
N PHE A 80 10.96 -10.90 -34.96
CA PHE A 80 11.13 -12.28 -34.49
C PHE A 80 9.84 -13.11 -34.51
N GLY A 81 8.72 -12.56 -34.97
CA GLY A 81 7.43 -13.26 -34.98
C GLY A 81 6.85 -13.51 -33.58
N LEU A 82 7.39 -12.85 -32.55
CA LEU A 82 6.87 -12.90 -31.18
C LEU A 82 5.66 -11.97 -30.98
N ARG A 83 5.36 -11.15 -32.00
CA ARG A 83 4.20 -10.27 -32.04
C ARG A 83 3.63 -10.26 -33.46
N GLU A 84 2.32 -10.48 -33.57
CA GLU A 84 1.58 -10.49 -34.84
C GLU A 84 1.31 -9.08 -35.38
N THR A 85 1.16 -8.10 -34.48
CA THR A 85 0.83 -6.72 -34.84
C THR A 85 2.09 -5.87 -34.98
N PRO A 86 2.18 -5.02 -36.01
CA PRO A 86 3.29 -4.09 -36.16
C PRO A 86 3.31 -3.06 -35.02
N PRO A 87 4.50 -2.50 -34.69
CA PRO A 87 4.62 -1.47 -33.66
C PRO A 87 3.78 -0.24 -34.01
N GLN A 88 3.15 0.38 -33.02
CA GLN A 88 2.49 1.67 -33.21
C GLN A 88 3.53 2.73 -33.57
N PRO A 89 3.23 3.66 -34.49
CA PRO A 89 4.19 4.68 -34.93
C PRO A 89 4.72 5.51 -33.76
N LEU A 90 5.96 5.97 -33.87
CA LEU A 90 6.59 6.83 -32.87
C LEU A 90 5.79 8.13 -32.69
N THR A 91 5.42 8.42 -31.45
CA THR A 91 4.73 9.66 -31.07
C THR A 91 5.72 10.63 -30.42
N LEU A 92 6.40 11.42 -31.25
CA LEU A 92 7.37 12.43 -30.79
C LEU A 92 6.92 13.83 -31.26
N PRO A 93 6.93 14.86 -30.39
CA PRO A 93 7.31 14.82 -28.98
C PRO A 93 6.25 14.13 -28.11
N VAL A 94 6.69 13.43 -27.06
CA VAL A 94 5.78 12.84 -26.06
C VAL A 94 5.34 13.95 -25.10
N PRO A 95 4.03 14.19 -24.92
CA PRO A 95 3.54 15.17 -23.97
C PRO A 95 3.95 14.79 -22.54
N THR A 96 4.44 15.76 -21.78
CA THR A 96 4.70 15.63 -20.33
C THR A 96 3.40 15.46 -19.55
N ALA A 97 3.49 15.00 -18.30
CA ALA A 97 2.30 14.90 -17.44
C ALA A 97 1.58 16.26 -17.33
N ARG A 98 2.35 17.33 -17.16
CA ARG A 98 1.84 18.70 -17.09
C ARG A 98 1.13 19.15 -18.37
N GLU A 99 1.69 18.85 -19.54
CA GLU A 99 1.07 19.21 -20.82
C GLU A 99 -0.25 18.47 -21.04
N ARG A 100 -0.32 17.18 -20.67
CA ARG A 100 -1.57 16.40 -20.70
C ARG A 100 -2.60 16.98 -19.75
N ASP A 101 -2.20 17.35 -18.54
CA ASP A 101 -3.11 17.95 -17.56
C ASP A 101 -3.64 19.31 -18.03
N LEU A 102 -2.79 20.11 -18.68
CA LEU A 102 -3.20 21.39 -19.28
C LEU A 102 -4.17 21.17 -20.44
N GLU A 103 -3.88 20.23 -21.34
CA GLU A 103 -4.78 19.86 -22.44
C GLU A 103 -6.13 19.40 -21.92
N ASN A 104 -6.13 18.47 -20.95
CA ASN A 104 -7.33 18.02 -20.25
C ASN A 104 -8.09 19.19 -19.60
N TYR A 105 -7.39 20.13 -18.97
CA TYR A 105 -8.00 21.32 -18.36
C TYR A 105 -8.67 22.22 -19.40
N TYR A 106 -8.01 22.48 -20.54
CA TYR A 106 -8.59 23.27 -21.62
C TYR A 106 -9.78 22.58 -22.27
N ASP A 107 -9.72 21.28 -22.48
CA ASP A 107 -10.82 20.48 -23.01
C ASP A 107 -12.02 20.46 -22.06
N GLN A 108 -11.79 20.25 -20.76
CA GLN A 108 -12.83 20.35 -19.74
C GLN A 108 -13.46 21.75 -19.73
N LYS A 109 -12.66 22.82 -19.77
CA LYS A 109 -13.17 24.19 -19.85
C LYS A 109 -13.97 24.44 -21.11
N ARG A 110 -13.53 23.94 -22.26
CA ARG A 110 -14.25 24.05 -23.53
C ARG A 110 -15.60 23.33 -23.47
N GLN A 111 -15.63 22.15 -22.87
CA GLN A 111 -16.87 21.41 -22.62
C GLN A 111 -17.81 22.20 -21.70
N TYR A 112 -17.30 22.75 -20.58
CA TYR A 112 -18.10 23.57 -19.68
C TYR A 112 -18.66 24.81 -20.37
N VAL A 113 -17.84 25.55 -21.13
CA VAL A 113 -18.31 26.72 -21.89
C VAL A 113 -19.38 26.31 -22.89
N SER A 114 -19.18 25.21 -23.63
CA SER A 114 -20.17 24.71 -24.60
C SER A 114 -21.49 24.27 -23.95
N ALA A 115 -21.45 23.78 -22.70
CA ALA A 115 -22.63 23.43 -21.94
C ALA A 115 -23.35 24.69 -21.42
N LEU A 116 -22.59 25.65 -20.89
CA LEU A 116 -23.12 26.89 -20.31
C LEU A 116 -23.81 27.81 -21.32
N LEU A 117 -23.42 27.73 -22.60
CA LEU A 117 -24.03 28.51 -23.69
C LEU A 117 -25.45 28.04 -24.07
N SER A 118 -25.94 26.93 -23.52
CA SER A 118 -27.32 26.47 -23.76
C SER A 118 -28.03 26.12 -22.45
N LYS A 119 -29.22 26.67 -22.24
CA LYS A 119 -29.97 26.53 -20.98
C LYS A 119 -30.20 25.06 -20.59
N GLU A 120 -30.50 24.20 -21.55
CA GLU A 120 -30.72 22.77 -21.33
C GLU A 120 -29.44 22.03 -20.92
N ARG A 121 -28.31 22.26 -21.61
CA ARG A 121 -27.03 21.62 -21.24
C ARG A 121 -26.49 22.18 -19.93
N THR A 122 -26.74 23.44 -19.60
CA THR A 122 -26.43 24.03 -18.28
C THR A 122 -27.15 23.28 -17.15
N LEU A 123 -28.45 23.00 -17.30
CA LEU A 123 -29.19 22.23 -16.29
C LEU A 123 -28.68 20.79 -16.17
N ALA A 124 -28.34 20.14 -17.28
CA ALA A 124 -27.75 18.80 -17.27
C ALA A 124 -26.37 18.78 -16.60
N LEU A 125 -25.54 19.80 -16.85
CA LEU A 125 -24.24 19.98 -16.22
C LEU A 125 -24.38 20.14 -14.70
N LEU A 126 -25.27 21.04 -14.26
CA LEU A 126 -25.50 21.30 -12.83
C LEU A 126 -25.96 20.05 -12.08
N ARG A 127 -26.84 19.24 -12.68
CA ARG A 127 -27.26 17.95 -12.10
C ARG A 127 -26.08 16.99 -11.93
N THR A 128 -25.24 16.88 -12.96
CA THR A 128 -24.05 16.01 -12.92
C THR A 128 -23.06 16.47 -11.85
N LEU A 129 -22.79 17.78 -11.77
CA LEU A 129 -21.88 18.35 -10.77
C LEU A 129 -22.43 18.18 -9.35
N TYR A 130 -23.74 18.35 -9.16
CA TYR A 130 -24.41 18.11 -7.88
C TYR A 130 -24.32 16.64 -7.45
N GLN A 131 -24.53 15.69 -8.37
CA GLN A 131 -24.37 14.27 -8.06
C GLN A 131 -22.93 13.92 -7.66
N LYS A 132 -21.93 14.44 -8.40
CA LYS A 132 -20.51 14.24 -8.07
C LYS A 132 -20.17 14.79 -6.68
N SER A 133 -20.64 15.99 -6.33
CA SER A 133 -20.38 16.57 -5.02
C SER A 133 -21.02 15.78 -3.88
N MET A 134 -22.22 15.22 -4.11
CA MET A 134 -22.88 14.36 -3.14
C MET A 134 -22.13 13.04 -2.93
N VAL A 135 -21.59 12.44 -3.99
CA VAL A 135 -20.75 11.23 -3.89
C VAL A 135 -19.47 11.53 -3.13
N GLN A 136 -18.78 12.61 -3.48
CA GLN A 136 -17.55 13.01 -2.80
C GLN A 136 -17.76 13.27 -1.31
N ARG A 137 -18.83 14.00 -0.94
CA ARG A 137 -19.17 14.22 0.47
C ARG A 137 -19.44 12.92 1.22
N LYS A 138 -20.14 11.97 0.60
CA LYS A 138 -20.39 10.64 1.21
C LYS A 138 -19.09 9.88 1.42
N GLU A 139 -18.15 9.97 0.49
CA GLU A 139 -16.84 9.33 0.60
C GLU A 139 -15.96 9.99 1.67
N GLU A 140 -15.96 11.32 1.77
CA GLU A 140 -15.27 12.04 2.85
C GLU A 140 -15.87 11.71 4.21
N GLN A 141 -17.19 11.61 4.30
CA GLN A 141 -17.89 11.19 5.52
C GLN A 141 -17.55 9.75 5.90
N SER A 142 -17.55 8.81 4.95
CA SER A 142 -17.19 7.42 5.25
C SER A 142 -15.72 7.29 5.68
N LYS A 143 -14.80 8.03 5.06
CA LYS A 143 -13.39 8.09 5.46
C LYS A 143 -13.21 8.66 6.87
N THR A 144 -13.94 9.72 7.21
CA THR A 144 -13.90 10.26 8.58
C THR A 144 -14.53 9.31 9.58
N GLU A 145 -15.70 8.73 9.29
CA GLU A 145 -16.34 7.73 10.16
C GLU A 145 -15.45 6.51 10.41
N THR A 146 -14.81 5.97 9.37
CA THR A 146 -13.86 4.86 9.50
C THR A 146 -12.62 5.25 10.31
N ALA A 147 -12.09 6.46 10.15
CA ALA A 147 -10.98 6.96 10.95
C ALA A 147 -11.35 7.14 12.44
N TYR A 148 -12.57 7.60 12.75
CA TYR A 148 -13.03 7.83 14.13
C TYR A 148 -13.57 6.58 14.83
N ARG A 149 -13.97 5.55 14.08
CA ARG A 149 -14.50 4.29 14.63
C ARG A 149 -13.63 3.65 15.70
N PRO A 150 -12.30 3.44 15.51
CA PRO A 150 -11.49 2.81 16.54
C PRO A 150 -11.39 3.65 17.82
N THR A 151 -11.30 4.98 17.70
CA THR A 151 -11.31 5.89 18.86
C THR A 151 -12.65 5.87 19.59
N PHE A 152 -13.76 5.78 18.86
CA PHE A 152 -15.08 5.68 19.45
C PHE A 152 -15.28 4.35 20.18
N GLU A 153 -14.90 3.22 19.56
CA GLU A 153 -14.95 1.90 20.18
C GLU A 153 -14.05 1.82 21.41
N ALA A 154 -12.82 2.37 21.36
CA ALA A 154 -11.92 2.45 22.50
C ALA A 154 -12.51 3.29 23.65
N ALA A 155 -13.12 4.44 23.34
CA ALA A 155 -13.79 5.27 24.34
C ALA A 155 -15.00 4.56 24.95
N GLN A 156 -15.78 3.83 24.14
CA GLN A 156 -16.94 3.07 24.60
C GLN A 156 -16.53 1.91 25.51
N ASN A 157 -15.49 1.16 25.15
CA ASN A 157 -14.91 0.11 25.98
C ASN A 157 -14.36 0.67 27.29
N ARG A 158 -13.64 1.79 27.24
CA ARG A 158 -13.12 2.49 28.42
C ARG A 158 -14.24 2.93 29.36
N LEU A 159 -15.32 3.50 28.83
CA LEU A 159 -16.53 3.82 29.61
C LEU A 159 -17.17 2.57 30.22
N GLY A 160 -17.17 1.44 29.50
CA GLY A 160 -17.62 0.15 30.03
C GLY A 160 -16.82 -0.29 31.24
N HIS A 161 -15.49 -0.29 31.16
CA HIS A 161 -14.60 -0.63 32.27
C HIS A 161 -14.79 0.31 33.47
N LEU A 162 -14.90 1.62 33.21
CA LEU A 162 -15.13 2.61 34.26
C LEU A 162 -16.48 2.42 34.98
N ARG A 163 -17.53 1.96 34.29
CA ARG A 163 -18.82 1.64 34.93
C ARG A 163 -18.77 0.40 35.83
N GLN A 164 -17.86 -0.53 35.56
CA GLN A 164 -17.73 -1.78 36.32
C GLN A 164 -16.82 -1.63 37.56
N LEU A 165 -16.01 -0.57 37.63
CA LEU A 165 -15.12 -0.24 38.76
C LEU A 165 -15.74 -0.46 40.15
N PRO A 166 -16.97 -0.02 40.45
CA PRO A 166 -17.52 -0.11 41.81
C PRO A 166 -17.65 -1.54 42.35
N GLY A 167 -17.64 -2.57 41.50
CA GLY A 167 -17.79 -3.98 41.90
C GLY A 167 -16.49 -4.80 41.97
N LEU A 168 -15.38 -4.29 41.42
CA LEU A 168 -14.16 -5.07 41.15
C LEU A 168 -13.19 -5.18 42.34
N HIS A 169 -13.51 -4.60 43.49
CA HIS A 169 -12.59 -4.47 44.63
C HIS A 169 -12.59 -5.66 45.61
N LYS A 170 -13.43 -6.67 45.37
CA LYS A 170 -13.76 -7.71 46.37
C LYS A 170 -12.59 -8.64 46.68
N ASP A 171 -11.72 -8.88 45.70
CA ASP A 171 -10.65 -9.88 45.79
C ASP A 171 -9.25 -9.26 46.00
N LEU A 172 -9.13 -7.93 46.06
CA LEU A 172 -7.84 -7.27 46.30
C LEU A 172 -7.35 -7.44 47.73
N ASP A 173 -6.03 -7.52 47.89
CA ASP A 173 -5.38 -7.46 49.19
C ASP A 173 -5.68 -6.14 49.93
N LYS A 174 -5.41 -6.10 51.23
CA LYS A 174 -5.83 -4.97 52.09
C LYS A 174 -5.14 -3.64 51.71
N VAL A 175 -3.91 -3.71 51.21
CA VAL A 175 -3.11 -2.53 50.86
C VAL A 175 -3.55 -1.96 49.51
N THR A 176 -3.68 -2.82 48.49
CA THR A 176 -4.08 -2.44 47.13
C THR A 176 -5.54 -2.02 47.09
N ARG A 177 -6.40 -2.64 47.90
CA ARG A 177 -7.80 -2.21 48.09
C ARG A 177 -7.90 -0.80 48.66
N LYS A 178 -7.06 -0.43 49.63
CA LYS A 178 -7.03 0.94 50.21
C LYS A 178 -6.60 1.97 49.17
N ALA A 179 -5.57 1.66 48.38
CA ALA A 179 -5.10 2.52 47.29
C ALA A 179 -6.17 2.67 46.18
N PHE A 180 -6.84 1.58 45.83
CA PHE A 180 -7.96 1.57 44.87
C PHE A 180 -9.12 2.47 45.33
N PHE A 181 -9.60 2.31 46.57
CA PHE A 181 -10.68 3.15 47.11
C PHE A 181 -10.28 4.62 47.18
N HIS A 182 -9.04 4.91 47.54
CA HIS A 182 -8.56 6.30 47.55
C HIS A 182 -8.65 6.92 46.14
N ALA A 183 -8.12 6.24 45.13
CA ALA A 183 -8.18 6.70 43.73
C ALA A 183 -9.63 6.80 43.20
N GLN A 184 -10.51 5.88 43.59
CA GLN A 184 -11.92 5.90 43.19
C GLN A 184 -12.67 7.10 43.81
N HIS A 185 -12.49 7.35 45.11
CA HIS A 185 -13.18 8.42 45.83
C HIS A 185 -12.62 9.82 45.54
N THR A 186 -11.36 9.93 45.09
CA THR A 186 -10.76 11.19 44.62
C THR A 186 -11.07 11.49 43.15
N GLY A 187 -11.82 10.62 42.46
CA GLY A 187 -12.18 10.78 41.04
C GLY A 187 -11.06 10.41 40.06
N GLN A 188 -9.96 9.82 40.54
CA GLN A 188 -8.83 9.34 39.74
C GLN A 188 -9.10 7.93 39.18
N LEU A 189 -10.18 7.79 38.40
CA LEU A 189 -10.68 6.48 37.96
C LEU A 189 -9.69 5.71 37.06
N GLU A 190 -8.85 6.42 36.31
CA GLU A 190 -7.77 5.82 35.51
C GLU A 190 -6.70 5.16 36.38
N GLN A 191 -6.35 5.79 37.50
CA GLN A 191 -5.42 5.20 38.45
C GLN A 191 -6.06 3.99 39.14
N ALA A 192 -7.37 4.05 39.44
CA ALA A 192 -8.10 2.91 39.97
C ALA A 192 -8.10 1.72 39.00
N LEU A 193 -8.27 1.94 37.69
CA LEU A 193 -8.16 0.89 36.67
C LEU A 193 -6.73 0.31 36.57
N MET A 194 -5.71 1.17 36.58
CA MET A 194 -4.30 0.74 36.56
C MET A 194 -3.95 -0.15 37.76
N ILE A 195 -4.47 0.19 38.95
CA ILE A 195 -4.26 -0.61 40.17
C ILE A 195 -4.87 -2.00 40.03
N LEU A 196 -6.08 -2.12 39.46
CA LEU A 196 -6.74 -3.42 39.20
C LEU A 196 -5.95 -4.26 38.17
N GLN A 197 -5.50 -3.63 37.09
CA GLN A 197 -4.72 -4.33 36.05
C GLN A 197 -3.40 -4.85 36.59
N ALA A 198 -2.67 -4.06 37.38
CA ALA A 198 -1.42 -4.48 37.99
C ALA A 198 -1.61 -5.67 38.94
N ASP A 199 -2.73 -5.73 39.65
CA ASP A 199 -3.06 -6.85 40.55
C ASP A 199 -3.40 -8.14 39.76
N HIS A 200 -4.16 -8.02 38.67
CA HIS A 200 -4.44 -9.13 37.75
C HIS A 200 -3.17 -9.66 37.06
N SER A 201 -2.25 -8.79 36.65
CA SER A 201 -0.97 -9.20 36.05
C SER A 201 -0.10 -9.96 37.05
N LYS A 202 -0.01 -9.48 38.31
CA LYS A 202 0.74 -10.17 39.37
C LYS A 202 0.16 -11.55 39.67
N THR A 203 -1.17 -11.68 39.71
CA THR A 203 -1.83 -12.98 39.92
C THR A 203 -1.61 -13.93 38.72
N ALA A 204 -1.60 -13.43 37.49
CA ALA A 204 -1.30 -14.23 36.30
C ALA A 204 0.18 -14.67 36.24
N GLU A 205 1.12 -13.80 36.60
CA GLU A 205 2.56 -14.14 36.71
C GLU A 205 2.81 -15.20 37.77
N LEU A 206 2.20 -15.05 38.95
CA LEU A 206 2.29 -16.04 40.03
C LEU A 206 1.68 -17.39 39.60
N GLN A 207 0.56 -17.40 38.87
CA GLN A 207 0.00 -18.65 38.34
C GLN A 207 0.95 -19.32 37.33
N ASN A 208 1.58 -18.56 36.43
CA ASN A 208 2.52 -19.10 35.45
C ASN A 208 3.83 -19.62 36.10
N GLU A 209 4.29 -19.02 37.19
CA GLU A 209 5.43 -19.53 37.95
C GLU A 209 5.10 -20.80 38.73
N PHE A 210 3.90 -20.90 39.31
CA PHE A 210 3.42 -22.10 40.01
C PHE A 210 3.17 -23.29 39.07
N PHE A 211 2.91 -23.05 37.79
CA PHE A 211 2.66 -24.08 36.78
C PHE A 211 3.84 -24.32 35.82
N LYS A 212 5.10 -24.06 36.22
CA LYS A 212 6.27 -24.53 35.46
C LYS A 212 6.34 -26.07 35.54
N PRO A 213 6.16 -26.83 34.45
CA PRO A 213 6.40 -28.27 34.49
C PRO A 213 7.90 -28.51 34.69
N GLU A 214 8.26 -29.26 35.73
CA GLU A 214 9.63 -29.75 35.95
C GLU A 214 10.00 -30.71 34.81
N THR A 215 10.60 -30.18 33.74
CA THR A 215 11.31 -30.99 32.76
C THR A 215 12.76 -30.61 32.80
N GLU A 216 13.54 -31.28 33.64
CA GLU A 216 14.89 -31.73 33.31
C GLU A 216 15.46 -32.71 34.36
N ALA A 217 15.65 -33.95 33.89
CA ALA A 217 16.68 -34.93 34.27
C ALA A 217 16.13 -36.30 34.69
N THR A 218 16.05 -37.22 33.73
CA THR A 218 16.80 -38.51 33.77
C THR A 218 16.64 -39.22 32.44
N THR A 219 17.70 -39.17 31.64
CA THR A 219 17.96 -40.08 30.54
C THR A 219 18.05 -41.51 31.09
N ARG A 220 17.00 -42.33 30.92
CA ARG A 220 17.10 -43.79 31.06
C ARG A 220 16.48 -44.49 29.85
N GLN A 221 17.41 -44.91 29.00
CA GLN A 221 17.45 -46.12 28.20
C GLN A 221 16.12 -46.83 27.87
N LYS A 222 15.84 -46.79 26.57
CA LYS A 222 15.09 -47.75 25.76
C LYS A 222 15.22 -49.21 26.23
N PRO A 223 14.12 -49.95 26.43
CA PRO A 223 14.09 -51.39 26.24
C PRO A 223 13.56 -51.71 24.83
N ALA A 224 14.23 -52.63 24.15
CA ALA A 224 13.82 -53.21 22.88
C ALA A 224 12.61 -54.16 23.06
N PRO A 225 11.81 -54.38 22.00
CA PRO A 225 10.62 -55.24 22.04
C PRO A 225 10.99 -56.70 21.78
N ASN A 226 10.31 -57.68 22.40
CA ASN A 226 9.72 -58.85 21.72
C ASN A 226 8.94 -59.81 22.68
N PRO A 227 8.30 -60.92 22.22
CA PRO A 227 6.84 -61.03 22.17
C PRO A 227 6.29 -62.34 22.80
N GLN A 228 4.97 -62.54 22.65
CA GLN A 228 4.21 -63.80 22.77
C GLN A 228 3.91 -64.36 24.17
N THR A 229 2.61 -64.37 24.52
CA THR A 229 1.76 -65.59 24.52
C THR A 229 0.31 -65.18 24.79
N ASN A 230 -0.55 -65.23 23.77
CA ASN A 230 -1.59 -66.26 23.58
C ASN A 230 -2.60 -66.38 24.74
N ARG A 231 -3.83 -65.88 24.51
CA ARG A 231 -5.06 -66.71 24.34
C ARG A 231 -6.32 -65.84 24.49
N LEU A 232 -7.08 -65.70 23.39
CA LEU A 232 -8.55 -65.78 23.43
C LEU A 232 -8.92 -67.24 23.79
N PRO A 233 -10.01 -67.50 24.51
CA PRO A 233 -11.39 -67.25 24.05
C PRO A 233 -12.25 -66.69 25.21
N SER A 234 -13.55 -66.44 25.18
CA SER A 234 -14.69 -66.91 24.39
C SER A 234 -15.88 -66.03 24.82
N VAL A 235 -16.69 -65.55 23.88
CA VAL A 235 -18.10 -65.96 23.68
C VAL A 235 -19.06 -65.47 24.77
N THR A 236 -19.61 -64.25 24.62
CA THR A 236 -21.01 -63.93 24.20
C THR A 236 -22.01 -63.89 25.39
N PRO A 237 -23.28 -63.43 25.24
CA PRO A 237 -23.63 -62.05 25.54
C PRO A 237 -24.95 -61.96 26.36
N SER A 238 -25.55 -60.77 26.35
CA SER A 238 -27.01 -60.57 26.48
C SER A 238 -27.58 -60.53 27.90
N PRO A 239 -28.81 -60.03 28.09
CA PRO A 239 -29.26 -58.69 27.70
C PRO A 239 -30.00 -58.01 28.87
N PHE A 240 -30.08 -56.68 28.88
CA PHE A 240 -31.30 -55.91 29.17
C PHE A 240 -31.14 -54.52 28.57
#